data_AF-A0A7H8SEF4-F1
#
_entry.id   AF-A0A7H8SEF4-F1
#
_cell.length_a   1.000
_cell.length_b   1.000
_cell.length_c   1.000
_cell.angle_alpha   90.00
_cell.angle_beta   90.00
_cell.angle_gamma   90.00
#
_symmetry.space_group_name_H-M   'P 1'
#
loop_
_entity.id
_entity.type
_entity.pdbx_description
1 polymer ?
#
loop_
_entity_poly.entity_id
_entity_poly.type
_entity_poly.pdbx_seq_one_letter_code
_entity_poly.pdbx_strand_id
1 'polypeptide(L)'
;MKKIQKVIEKNILENGESYEFMNYPQYDSETSLKIFNDYFLKDVKLTILEKKIIYEDDSEYILPIAENIHVLSDRTRFLIIFSEKPSKLSQNSEYPMFFLRPNNATIYNADGSLRHQLIVPDDLMNQGKLGKEGWYIHSTYYADFPHLKGFGVMVTNDHHWPALCFCLYDGTPNLVWTRYQQERR
;
A
#
# COMPACT_ATOMS: atom_id res chain seq x y z
N MET A 1 -1.68 20.23 -9.92
CA MET A 1 -1.85 18.78 -9.63
C MET A 1 -3.03 18.64 -8.68
N LYS A 2 -3.99 17.75 -8.98
CA LYS A 2 -5.18 17.57 -8.13
C LYS A 2 -4.77 17.06 -6.74
N LYS A 3 -5.49 17.51 -5.71
CA LYS A 3 -5.31 17.05 -4.33
C LYS A 3 -6.42 16.07 -3.97
N ILE A 4 -6.03 14.91 -3.48
CA ILE A 4 -6.87 13.84 -2.98
C ILE A 4 -7.52 14.31 -1.68
N GLN A 5 -8.85 14.42 -1.65
CA GLN A 5 -9.62 14.75 -0.45
C GLN A 5 -9.93 13.50 0.37
N LYS A 6 -10.40 12.45 -0.29
CA LYS A 6 -10.75 11.16 0.32
C LYS A 6 -10.70 10.04 -0.70
N VAL A 7 -10.59 8.82 -0.21
CA VAL A 7 -10.73 7.59 -0.97
C VAL A 7 -12.02 6.93 -0.52
N ILE A 8 -12.86 6.51 -1.46
CA ILE A 8 -14.06 5.75 -1.18
C ILE A 8 -13.85 4.33 -1.68
N GLU A 9 -14.14 3.37 -0.82
CA GLU A 9 -14.16 1.96 -1.15
C GLU A 9 -15.59 1.45 -1.08
N LYS A 10 -16.09 0.90 -2.19
CA LYS A 10 -17.41 0.32 -2.30
C LYS A 10 -17.29 -1.19 -2.45
N ASN A 11 -17.88 -1.90 -1.51
CA ASN A 11 -17.94 -3.34 -1.44
C ASN A 11 -19.34 -3.78 -1.87
N ILE A 12 -19.45 -4.70 -2.84
CA ILE A 12 -20.72 -5.34 -3.22
C ILE A 12 -20.59 -6.83 -2.95
N LEU A 13 -21.56 -7.37 -2.22
CA LEU A 13 -21.58 -8.75 -1.76
C LEU A 13 -22.42 -9.64 -2.68
N GLU A 14 -22.25 -10.96 -2.58
CA GLU A 14 -22.99 -11.94 -3.36
C GLU A 14 -24.51 -11.89 -3.13
N ASN A 15 -24.94 -11.50 -1.94
CA ASN A 15 -26.35 -11.32 -1.60
C ASN A 15 -26.95 -10.00 -2.14
N GLY A 16 -26.16 -9.18 -2.85
CA GLY A 16 -26.59 -7.89 -3.41
C GLY A 16 -26.47 -6.71 -2.45
N GLU A 17 -26.07 -6.92 -1.19
CA GLU A 17 -25.80 -5.82 -0.26
C GLU A 17 -24.55 -5.04 -0.68
N SER A 18 -24.53 -3.74 -0.36
CA SER A 18 -23.40 -2.88 -0.65
C SER A 18 -23.02 -1.99 0.52
N TYR A 19 -21.73 -1.85 0.76
CA TYR A 19 -21.16 -1.05 1.85
C TYR A 19 -20.11 -0.08 1.30
N GLU A 20 -20.18 1.18 1.72
CA GLU A 20 -19.22 2.22 1.31
C GLU A 20 -18.40 2.71 2.51
N PHE A 21 -17.08 2.72 2.34
CA PHE A 21 -16.12 3.20 3.33
C PHE A 21 -15.45 4.46 2.81
N MET A 22 -15.45 5.50 3.64
CA MET A 22 -14.72 6.72 3.38
C MET A 22 -13.43 6.72 4.19
N ASN A 23 -12.32 6.78 3.47
CA ASN A 23 -11.00 6.88 4.02
C ASN A 23 -10.45 8.28 3.73
N TYR A 24 -10.10 9.01 4.78
CA TYR A 24 -9.48 10.32 4.62
C TYR A 24 -7.98 10.20 4.85
N PRO A 25 -7.13 10.86 4.05
CA PRO A 25 -5.67 10.79 4.19
C PRO A 25 -5.14 11.10 5.60
N GLN A 26 -5.89 11.90 6.37
CA GLN A 26 -5.55 12.26 7.75
C GLN A 26 -5.88 11.20 8.82
N TYR A 27 -6.57 10.11 8.48
CA TYR A 27 -7.00 9.09 9.44
C TYR A 27 -6.44 7.70 9.06
N ASP A 28 -6.01 6.93 10.06
CA ASP A 28 -5.53 5.56 9.84
C ASP A 28 -6.70 4.61 9.55
N SER A 29 -6.84 4.24 8.28
CA SER A 29 -7.94 3.44 7.77
C SER A 29 -7.73 1.93 7.79
N GLU A 30 -6.49 1.46 7.95
CA GLU A 30 -6.20 0.02 7.89
C GLU A 30 -6.94 -0.72 9.00
N THR A 31 -7.00 -0.12 10.18
CA THR A 31 -7.69 -0.69 11.35
C THR A 31 -9.20 -0.82 11.11
N SER A 32 -9.85 0.20 10.55
CA SER A 32 -11.31 0.19 10.33
C SER A 32 -11.75 -0.80 9.25
N LEU A 33 -10.99 -0.91 8.16
CA LEU A 33 -11.29 -1.85 7.08
C LEU A 33 -11.13 -3.30 7.53
N LYS A 34 -10.08 -3.57 8.32
CA LYS A 34 -9.80 -4.91 8.86
C LYS A 34 -10.89 -5.37 9.82
N ILE A 35 -11.33 -4.48 10.71
CA ILE A 35 -12.46 -4.75 11.63
C ILE A 35 -13.74 -5.03 10.84
N PHE A 36 -14.03 -4.27 9.79
CA PHE A 36 -15.23 -4.52 8.98
C PHE A 36 -15.21 -5.91 8.32
N ASN A 37 -14.10 -6.25 7.66
CA ASN A 37 -13.96 -7.54 6.98
C ASN A 37 -14.06 -8.72 7.96
N ASP A 38 -13.43 -8.61 9.13
CA ASP A 38 -13.38 -9.70 10.12
C ASP A 38 -14.72 -9.92 10.85
N TYR A 39 -15.57 -8.88 10.96
CA TYR A 39 -16.82 -8.94 11.72
C TYR A 39 -18.09 -9.00 10.85
N PHE A 40 -18.13 -8.32 9.71
CA PHE A 40 -19.36 -8.18 8.90
C PHE A 40 -19.38 -9.07 7.65
N LEU A 41 -18.22 -9.43 7.10
CA LEU A 41 -18.13 -10.19 5.85
C LEU A 41 -17.82 -11.67 6.04
N LYS A 42 -17.85 -12.18 7.28
CA LYS A 42 -17.47 -13.57 7.58
C LYS A 42 -18.26 -14.62 6.80
N ASP A 43 -19.54 -14.35 6.53
CA ASP A 43 -20.48 -15.33 6.00
C ASP A 43 -20.99 -14.99 4.59
N VAL A 44 -20.54 -13.88 3.98
CA VAL A 44 -20.96 -13.47 2.64
C VAL A 44 -19.76 -13.07 1.81
N LYS A 45 -19.65 -13.66 0.62
CA LYS A 45 -18.54 -13.43 -0.29
C LYS A 45 -18.62 -12.04 -0.93
N LEU A 46 -17.50 -11.32 -0.90
CA LEU A 46 -17.29 -10.09 -1.68
C LEU A 46 -17.19 -10.43 -3.18
N THR A 47 -18.00 -9.78 -4.01
CA THR A 47 -18.04 -10.01 -5.47
C THR A 47 -17.41 -8.87 -6.26
N ILE A 48 -17.61 -7.63 -5.81
CA ILE A 48 -17.05 -6.44 -6.47
C ILE A 48 -16.43 -5.54 -5.41
N LEU A 49 -15.23 -5.05 -5.71
CA LEU A 49 -14.54 -4.00 -4.96
C LEU A 49 -14.23 -2.85 -5.90
N GLU A 50 -14.87 -1.71 -5.68
CA GLU A 50 -14.58 -0.47 -6.40
C GLU A 50 -13.88 0.51 -5.48
N LYS A 51 -12.81 1.13 -5.97
CA LYS A 51 -12.09 2.19 -5.26
C LYS A 51 -12.13 3.47 -6.09
N LYS A 52 -12.48 4.58 -5.46
CA LYS A 52 -12.48 5.89 -6.12
C LYS A 52 -11.77 6.93 -5.27
N ILE A 53 -10.99 7.77 -5.94
CA ILE A 53 -10.35 8.95 -5.39
C ILE A 53 -11.29 10.13 -5.63
N ILE A 54 -11.63 10.84 -4.57
CA ILE A 54 -12.36 12.12 -4.63
C ILE A 54 -11.36 13.25 -4.41
N TYR A 55 -11.35 14.23 -5.29
CA TYR A 55 -10.46 15.38 -5.23
C TYR A 55 -11.13 16.59 -4.54
N GLU A 56 -10.33 17.61 -4.20
CA GLU A 56 -10.85 18.86 -3.60
C GLU A 56 -11.83 19.65 -4.49
N ASP A 57 -11.81 19.42 -5.81
CA ASP A 57 -12.73 20.02 -6.77
C ASP A 57 -13.97 19.13 -7.01
N ASP A 58 -14.22 18.15 -6.13
CA ASP A 58 -15.27 17.13 -6.20
C ASP A 58 -15.23 16.23 -7.45
N SER A 59 -14.23 16.37 -8.31
CA SER A 59 -14.03 15.42 -9.40
C SER A 59 -13.56 14.08 -8.85
N GLU A 60 -13.77 13.02 -9.64
CA GLU A 60 -13.54 11.64 -9.20
C GLU A 60 -12.59 10.90 -10.16
N TYR A 61 -11.88 9.92 -9.63
CA TYR A 61 -11.10 8.97 -10.41
C TYR A 61 -11.29 7.56 -9.86
N ILE A 62 -11.79 6.65 -10.71
CA ILE A 62 -12.03 5.26 -10.36
C ILE A 62 -10.73 4.48 -10.61
N LEU A 63 -10.22 3.85 -9.55
CA LEU A 63 -9.06 2.96 -9.62
C LEU A 63 -9.50 1.62 -10.21
N PRO A 64 -8.82 1.11 -11.26
CA PRO A 64 -9.15 -0.19 -11.84
C PRO A 64 -8.53 -1.35 -11.07
N ILE A 65 -8.14 -1.14 -9.81
CA ILE A 65 -7.49 -2.13 -8.95
C ILE A 65 -8.16 -2.22 -7.58
N ALA A 66 -8.02 -3.37 -6.95
CA ALA A 66 -8.59 -3.67 -5.64
C ALA A 66 -7.57 -3.56 -4.50
N GLU A 67 -6.28 -3.37 -4.79
CA GLU A 67 -5.21 -3.20 -3.81
C GLU A 67 -5.43 -1.96 -2.94
N ASN A 68 -4.92 -1.99 -1.71
CA ASN A 68 -4.99 -0.84 -0.81
C ASN A 68 -4.09 0.28 -1.32
N ILE A 69 -4.59 1.51 -1.21
CA ILE A 69 -3.83 2.71 -1.55
C ILE A 69 -3.51 3.48 -0.27
N HIS A 70 -2.28 3.98 -0.18
CA HIS A 70 -1.81 4.81 0.92
C HIS A 70 -1.57 6.22 0.39
N VAL A 71 -2.46 7.15 0.69
CA VAL A 71 -2.32 8.54 0.26
C VAL A 71 -1.15 9.18 0.99
N LEU A 72 -0.23 9.81 0.26
CA LEU A 72 0.91 10.51 0.85
C LEU A 72 0.46 11.82 1.50
N SER A 73 1.28 12.33 2.42
CA SER A 73 0.97 13.54 3.22
C SER A 73 0.72 14.80 2.37
N ASP A 74 1.32 14.90 1.19
CA ASP A 74 1.08 16.01 0.27
C ASP A 74 -0.28 15.95 -0.44
N ARG A 75 -0.97 14.81 -0.33
CA ARG A 75 -2.27 14.50 -0.93
C ARG A 75 -2.28 14.56 -2.46
N THR A 76 -1.13 14.57 -3.10
CA THR A 76 -1.04 14.61 -4.57
C THR A 76 -0.55 13.30 -5.17
N ARG A 77 -0.23 12.34 -4.30
CA ARG A 77 0.36 11.05 -4.63
C ARG A 77 -0.20 9.99 -3.71
N PHE A 78 -0.14 8.74 -4.15
CA PHE A 78 -0.45 7.59 -3.33
C PHE A 78 0.49 6.42 -3.64
N LEU A 79 0.68 5.55 -2.66
CA LEU A 79 1.48 4.35 -2.73
C LEU A 79 0.57 3.12 -2.80
N ILE A 80 0.93 2.15 -3.63
CA ILE A 80 0.33 0.81 -3.64
C ILE A 80 1.42 -0.21 -3.31
N ILE A 81 1.10 -1.16 -2.43
CA ILE A 81 1.91 -2.36 -2.18
C ILE A 81 1.15 -3.54 -2.78
N PHE A 82 1.79 -4.23 -3.71
CA PHE A 82 1.24 -5.36 -4.43
C PHE A 82 1.46 -6.66 -3.67
N SER A 83 0.43 -7.51 -3.66
CA SER A 83 0.54 -8.91 -3.24
C SER A 83 1.32 -9.72 -4.27
N GLU A 84 1.59 -11.01 -4.00
CA GLU A 84 2.27 -11.91 -4.98
C GLU A 84 1.53 -12.01 -6.31
N LYS A 85 0.20 -11.85 -6.28
CA LYS A 85 -0.66 -11.83 -7.45
C LYS A 85 -1.63 -10.66 -7.31
N PRO A 86 -2.03 -10.02 -8.43
CA PRO A 86 -3.10 -9.04 -8.42
C PRO A 86 -4.37 -9.63 -7.82
N SER A 87 -5.14 -8.79 -7.12
CA SER A 87 -6.44 -9.19 -6.60
C SER A 87 -7.36 -9.65 -7.74
N LYS A 88 -8.12 -10.73 -7.52
CA LYS A 88 -9.16 -11.20 -8.45
C LYS A 88 -10.33 -10.21 -8.58
N LEU A 89 -10.42 -9.26 -7.66
CA LEU A 89 -11.42 -8.19 -7.67
C LEU A 89 -10.95 -6.96 -8.47
N SER A 90 -9.68 -6.92 -8.88
CA SER A 90 -9.15 -5.85 -9.72
C SER A 90 -9.76 -5.95 -11.13
N GLN A 91 -10.21 -4.82 -11.67
CA GLN A 91 -10.72 -4.73 -13.04
C GLN A 91 -9.58 -4.83 -14.07
N ASN A 92 -8.37 -4.43 -13.67
CA ASN A 92 -7.15 -4.54 -14.47
C ASN A 92 -6.00 -5.03 -13.59
N SER A 93 -5.55 -6.26 -13.84
CA SER A 93 -4.47 -6.92 -13.09
C SER A 93 -3.08 -6.34 -13.34
N GLU A 94 -2.92 -5.44 -14.32
CA GLU A 94 -1.64 -4.88 -14.72
C GLU A 94 -1.48 -3.42 -14.27
N TYR A 95 -2.37 -2.87 -13.43
CA TYR A 95 -2.56 -1.42 -13.45
C TYR A 95 -1.78 -0.59 -12.42
N PRO A 96 -1.26 0.56 -12.88
CA PRO A 96 -0.77 0.84 -14.24
C PRO A 96 0.55 0.10 -14.54
N MET A 97 1.14 -0.55 -13.54
CA MET A 97 2.10 -1.63 -13.69
C MET A 97 2.09 -2.45 -12.39
N PHE A 98 1.88 -3.76 -12.49
CA PHE A 98 2.01 -4.67 -11.36
C PHE A 98 3.48 -5.07 -11.17
N PHE A 99 3.97 -5.00 -9.94
CA PHE A 99 5.36 -5.32 -9.62
C PHE A 99 5.46 -6.46 -8.61
N LEU A 100 6.38 -7.37 -8.90
CA LEU A 100 6.68 -8.51 -8.04
C LEU A 100 7.70 -8.15 -6.95
N ARG A 101 7.77 -9.02 -5.95
CA ARG A 101 8.80 -8.98 -4.90
C ARG A 101 10.21 -9.04 -5.53
N PRO A 102 11.22 -8.38 -4.94
CA PRO A 102 11.16 -7.62 -3.68
C PRO A 102 10.64 -6.18 -3.82
N ASN A 103 10.59 -5.66 -5.05
CA ASN A 103 10.23 -4.27 -5.37
C ASN A 103 8.72 -4.13 -5.64
N ASN A 104 7.89 -4.76 -4.82
CA ASN A 104 6.45 -4.92 -5.04
C ASN A 104 5.63 -3.67 -4.64
N ALA A 105 6.19 -2.47 -4.72
CA ALA A 105 5.44 -1.25 -4.37
C ALA A 105 5.78 -0.08 -5.29
N THR A 106 4.82 0.82 -5.44
CA THR A 106 4.89 1.88 -6.45
C THR A 106 4.20 3.15 -5.99
N ILE A 107 4.75 4.28 -6.39
CA ILE A 107 4.15 5.61 -6.23
C ILE A 107 3.43 6.01 -7.51
N TYR A 108 2.20 6.49 -7.33
CA TYR A 108 1.35 7.06 -8.37
C TYR A 108 1.09 8.53 -8.09
N ASN A 109 0.93 9.32 -9.15
CA ASN A 109 0.33 10.65 -9.02
C ASN A 109 -1.18 10.50 -8.78
N ALA A 110 -1.81 11.54 -8.27
CA ALA A 110 -3.22 11.53 -7.91
C ALA A 110 -4.15 11.07 -9.06
N ASP A 111 -3.79 11.36 -10.31
CA ASP A 111 -4.53 10.98 -11.53
C ASP A 111 -4.34 9.50 -11.97
N GLY A 112 -3.62 8.71 -11.18
CA GLY A 112 -3.33 7.30 -11.46
C GLY A 112 -2.13 7.05 -12.36
N SER A 113 -1.46 8.09 -12.86
CA SER A 113 -0.23 7.91 -13.66
C SER A 113 0.92 7.38 -12.80
N LEU A 114 1.68 6.42 -13.34
CA LEU A 114 2.88 5.86 -12.72
C LEU A 114 3.92 6.96 -12.50
N ARG A 115 4.37 7.13 -11.25
CA ARG A 115 5.50 8.01 -10.94
C ARG A 115 6.80 7.23 -10.93
N HIS A 116 6.92 6.21 -10.07
CA HIS A 116 8.04 5.27 -10.07
C HIS A 116 7.75 4.07 -9.15
N GLN A 117 8.36 2.93 -9.51
CA GLN A 117 8.49 1.76 -8.63
C GLN A 117 9.47 2.07 -7.50
N LEU A 118 9.21 1.54 -6.30
CA LEU A 118 10.15 1.58 -5.19
C LEU A 118 11.16 0.44 -5.28
N ILE A 119 12.44 0.77 -5.13
CA ILE A 119 13.56 -0.16 -5.23
C ILE A 119 14.10 -0.38 -3.83
N VAL A 120 14.05 -1.64 -3.37
CA VAL A 120 14.61 -2.08 -2.11
C VAL A 120 16.15 -2.05 -2.19
N PRO A 121 16.85 -1.58 -1.15
CA PRO A 121 18.32 -1.47 -1.18
C PRO A 121 19.01 -2.84 -1.24
N ASP A 122 20.01 -2.97 -2.12
CA ASP A 122 20.79 -4.20 -2.26
C ASP A 122 21.54 -4.56 -0.97
N ASP A 123 22.05 -3.58 -0.24
CA ASP A 123 22.76 -3.79 1.03
C ASP A 123 21.87 -4.37 2.12
N LEU A 124 20.59 -3.97 2.16
CA LEU A 124 19.57 -4.60 3.00
C LEU A 124 19.34 -6.06 2.58
N MET A 125 19.14 -6.31 1.29
CA MET A 125 18.84 -7.66 0.80
C MET A 125 20.03 -8.61 0.95
N ASN A 126 21.25 -8.08 0.97
CA ASN A 126 22.49 -8.83 1.18
C ASN A 126 22.87 -8.97 2.67
N GLN A 127 22.01 -8.56 3.62
CA GLN A 127 22.23 -8.82 5.03
C GLN A 127 22.08 -10.32 5.35
N GLY A 128 23.20 -10.97 5.66
CA GLY A 128 23.25 -12.39 6.08
C GLY A 128 23.65 -13.35 4.97
N LYS A 129 23.47 -14.66 5.18
CA LYS A 129 23.74 -15.73 4.18
C LYS A 129 22.60 -15.88 3.15
N LEU A 130 21.72 -14.91 3.04
CA LEU A 130 20.45 -15.04 2.33
C LEU A 130 20.55 -14.43 0.94
N GLY A 131 20.01 -15.15 -0.03
CA GLY A 131 19.80 -14.62 -1.38
C GLY A 131 18.63 -13.64 -1.41
N LYS A 132 18.48 -12.95 -2.55
CA LYS A 132 17.46 -11.91 -2.75
C LYS A 132 16.00 -12.40 -2.72
N GLU A 133 15.77 -13.71 -2.81
CA GLU A 133 14.46 -14.31 -3.16
C GLU A 133 13.40 -14.27 -2.03
N GLY A 134 13.76 -13.91 -0.80
CA GLY A 134 12.82 -13.87 0.34
C GLY A 134 12.30 -12.48 0.73
N TRP A 135 12.84 -11.40 0.17
CA TRP A 135 12.55 -10.03 0.62
C TRP A 135 11.33 -9.41 -0.08
N TYR A 136 10.60 -8.54 0.62
CA TYR A 136 9.49 -7.75 0.05
C TYR A 136 9.11 -6.53 0.88
N ILE A 137 8.48 -5.56 0.23
CA ILE A 137 7.84 -4.42 0.87
C ILE A 137 6.51 -4.89 1.48
N HIS A 138 6.40 -4.81 2.80
CA HIS A 138 5.29 -5.36 3.58
C HIS A 138 4.18 -4.34 3.87
N SER A 139 4.55 -3.17 4.40
CA SER A 139 3.59 -2.14 4.82
C SER A 139 4.21 -0.75 4.75
N THR A 140 3.37 0.28 4.74
CA THR A 140 3.84 1.65 4.96
C THR A 140 4.20 1.86 6.43
N TYR A 141 5.04 2.85 6.71
CA TYR A 141 5.37 3.26 8.07
C TYR A 141 5.75 4.74 8.10
N TYR A 142 5.32 5.45 9.14
CA TYR A 142 5.78 6.79 9.44
C TYR A 142 6.65 6.75 10.68
N ALA A 143 7.94 6.99 10.51
CA ALA A 143 8.86 7.11 11.63
C ALA A 143 8.71 8.50 12.27
N ASP A 144 8.64 8.51 13.60
CA ASP A 144 8.67 9.73 14.42
C ASP A 144 9.68 9.60 15.57
N PHE A 145 10.91 9.18 15.23
CA PHE A 145 12.01 9.12 16.18
C PHE A 145 12.77 10.46 16.21
N PRO A 146 13.46 10.82 17.31
CA PRO A 146 14.19 12.09 17.41
C PRO A 146 15.22 12.32 16.29
N HIS A 147 15.82 11.25 15.76
CA HIS A 147 16.88 11.27 14.75
C HIS A 147 16.45 10.66 13.41
N LEU A 148 15.19 10.26 13.27
CA LEU A 148 14.64 9.67 12.05
C LEU A 148 13.15 9.95 11.99
N LYS A 149 12.78 10.91 11.14
CA LYS A 149 11.39 11.28 10.88
C LYS A 149 11.09 11.17 9.40
N GLY A 150 9.94 10.60 9.07
CA GLY A 150 9.44 10.59 7.70
C GLY A 150 8.69 9.33 7.33
N PHE A 151 8.06 9.41 6.16
CA PHE A 151 7.33 8.33 5.55
C PHE A 151 8.29 7.34 4.87
N GLY A 152 7.96 6.07 4.96
CA GLY A 152 8.66 5.01 4.25
C GLY A 152 7.86 3.72 4.30
N VAL A 153 8.58 2.61 4.21
CA VAL A 153 8.01 1.27 4.21
C VAL A 153 8.77 0.34 5.14
N MET A 154 8.07 -0.63 5.69
CA MET A 154 8.69 -1.81 6.28
C MET A 154 8.98 -2.81 5.18
N VAL A 155 10.25 -3.18 5.05
CA VAL A 155 10.72 -4.28 4.21
C VAL A 155 10.98 -5.47 5.12
N THR A 156 10.51 -6.65 4.72
CA THR A 156 10.62 -7.87 5.50
C THR A 156 11.09 -9.03 4.64
N ASN A 157 11.53 -10.10 5.28
CA ASN A 157 11.73 -11.39 4.64
C ASN A 157 10.62 -12.39 5.03
N ASP A 158 10.57 -13.52 4.34
CA ASP A 158 9.60 -14.62 4.47
C ASP A 158 9.97 -15.67 5.54
N HIS A 159 10.98 -15.39 6.36
CA HIS A 159 11.43 -16.31 7.41
C HIS A 159 10.41 -16.47 8.54
N HIS A 160 10.58 -17.57 9.31
CA HIS A 160 9.78 -17.84 10.51
C HIS A 160 9.91 -16.74 11.59
N TRP A 161 11.06 -16.05 11.63
CA TRP A 161 11.33 -14.90 12.51
C TRP A 161 11.81 -13.73 11.65
N PRO A 162 10.89 -13.03 10.97
CA PRO A 162 11.29 -12.10 9.94
C PRO A 162 11.73 -10.76 10.55
N ALA A 163 12.79 -10.20 9.97
CA ALA A 163 13.24 -8.86 10.28
C ALA A 163 12.27 -7.84 9.66
N LEU A 164 11.78 -6.87 10.44
CA LEU A 164 11.09 -5.71 9.90
C LEU A 164 12.07 -4.54 9.81
N CYS A 165 12.57 -4.28 8.60
CA CYS A 165 13.56 -3.25 8.33
C CYS A 165 12.88 -2.00 7.78
N PHE A 166 13.08 -0.85 8.43
CA PHE A 166 12.49 0.39 7.96
C PHE A 166 13.35 1.05 6.88
N CYS A 167 12.72 1.30 5.74
CA CYS A 167 13.28 1.96 4.58
C CYS A 167 12.56 3.29 4.35
N LEU A 168 13.30 4.40 4.45
CA LEU A 168 12.77 5.75 4.25
C LEU A 168 12.52 6.00 2.75
N TYR A 169 11.42 6.67 2.45
CA TYR A 169 11.15 7.22 1.13
C TYR A 169 11.48 8.72 1.13
N ASP A 170 12.47 9.12 0.33
CA ASP A 170 12.95 10.50 0.23
C ASP A 170 12.38 11.26 -0.98
N GLY A 171 11.43 10.65 -1.69
CA GLY A 171 10.88 11.19 -2.94
C GLY A 171 11.49 10.60 -4.21
N THR A 172 12.50 9.74 -4.08
CA THR A 172 13.15 9.04 -5.20
C THR A 172 12.74 7.55 -5.27
N PRO A 173 12.98 6.86 -6.41
CA PRO A 173 12.68 5.43 -6.53
C PRO A 173 13.48 4.57 -5.55
N ASN A 174 14.70 4.98 -5.19
CA ASN A 174 15.58 4.18 -4.35
C ASN A 174 15.24 4.42 -2.88
N LEU A 175 14.77 3.38 -2.20
CA LEU A 175 14.55 3.44 -0.78
C LEU A 175 15.89 3.62 -0.04
N VAL A 176 15.86 4.25 1.14
CA VAL A 176 17.03 4.40 1.99
C VAL A 176 16.86 3.53 3.22
N TRP A 177 17.63 2.45 3.33
CA TRP A 177 17.58 1.62 4.53
C TRP A 177 18.18 2.37 5.71
N THR A 178 17.36 2.55 6.75
CA THR A 178 17.69 3.42 7.88
C THR A 178 18.49 2.70 8.98
N ARG A 179 18.76 1.40 8.79
CA ARG A 179 19.31 0.48 9.81
C ARG A 179 18.43 0.28 11.03
N TYR A 180 17.25 0.87 11.05
CA TYR A 180 16.22 0.55 12.02
C TYR A 180 15.60 -0.80 11.67
N GLN A 181 15.61 -1.72 12.64
CA GLN A 181 15.04 -3.05 12.52
C GLN A 181 14.24 -3.38 13.78
N GLN A 182 13.09 -4.03 13.60
CA GLN A 182 12.34 -4.68 14.67
C GLN A 182 12.34 -6.19 14.44
N GLU A 183 12.45 -6.95 15.54
CA GLU A 183 12.19 -8.39 15.51
C GLU A 183 10.67 -8.62 15.64
N ARG A 184 10.07 -9.39 14.72
CA ARG A 184 8.76 -9.99 14.99
C ARG A 184 8.98 -11.14 15.96
N ARG A 185 8.58 -10.97 17.22
CA ARG A 185 8.45 -12.05 18.22
C ARG A 185 7.05 -12.64 18.21
#